data_AF-A0A8S0WRG3-F1
#
_entry.id   AF-A0A8S0WRG3-F1
#
_cell.length_a   1.000
_cell.length_b   1.000
_cell.length_c   1.000
_cell.angle_alpha   90.00
_cell.angle_beta   90.00
_cell.angle_gamma   90.00
#
_symmetry.space_group_name_H-M   'P 1'
#
loop_
_entity.id
_entity.type
_entity.pdbx_description
1 polymer ?
#
loop_
_entity_poly.entity_id
_entity_poly.type
_entity_poly.pdbx_seq_one_letter_code
_entity_poly.pdbx_strand_id
1 'polypeptide(L)'
;MHNLVRPSYIPEPIIMNLRLLTRQRWAVVSSLRRTKNTITRTLDECNIKFSLVATDLFGVSGRLVLTALLKEQAPDPFLLANFAKGKLRKKIPLLCEALTGHLSDEHRFILGLLLDDLSHIEQELLLLDARINAYVSVHGLLPWLNILLSIPGVKRLSAINILAEIGTDLSSFPDTAHFASWIALCPGNNISAGKAKSAAIRKANRYLRSALVQVAWAVPARRTLPWRITSSP
;
A
#
# COMPACT_ATOMS: atom_id res chain seq x y z
N MET A 1 2.99 -43.34 -13.39
CA MET A 1 3.74 -42.21 -12.79
C MET A 1 3.10 -40.87 -13.15
N HIS A 2 1.96 -40.48 -12.54
CA HIS A 2 1.39 -39.14 -12.77
C HIS A 2 0.62 -38.67 -11.53
N ASN A 3 1.31 -38.23 -10.47
CA ASN A 3 0.69 -37.51 -9.34
C ASN A 3 1.70 -36.73 -8.47
N LEU A 4 2.77 -36.20 -9.05
CA LEU A 4 3.86 -35.55 -8.30
C LEU A 4 3.66 -34.04 -8.07
N VAL A 5 2.62 -33.43 -8.64
CA VAL A 5 2.36 -32.00 -8.51
C VAL A 5 0.94 -31.82 -7.98
N ARG A 6 0.81 -31.29 -6.75
CA ARG A 6 -0.49 -30.83 -6.25
C ARG A 6 -1.00 -29.74 -7.19
N PRO A 7 -2.24 -29.84 -7.70
CA PRO A 7 -2.81 -28.79 -8.52
C PRO A 7 -2.78 -27.46 -7.74
N SER A 8 -2.41 -26.39 -8.43
CA SER A 8 -2.45 -25.06 -7.84
C SER A 8 -3.89 -24.68 -7.54
N TYR A 9 -4.14 -23.99 -6.43
CA TYR A 9 -5.46 -23.46 -6.10
C TYR A 9 -5.91 -22.45 -7.18
N ILE A 10 -7.00 -22.78 -7.89
CA ILE A 10 -7.63 -21.93 -8.90
C ILE A 10 -9.03 -21.57 -8.39
N PRO A 11 -9.29 -20.28 -8.08
CA PRO A 11 -10.62 -19.84 -7.67
C PRO A 11 -11.64 -19.90 -8.80
N GLU A 12 -12.91 -19.78 -8.41
CA GLU A 12 -14.01 -19.53 -9.33
C GLU A 12 -13.81 -18.25 -10.18
N PRO A 13 -14.42 -18.17 -11.39
CA PRO A 13 -14.19 -17.05 -12.32
C PRO A 13 -14.48 -15.66 -11.73
N ILE A 14 -15.48 -15.55 -10.84
CA ILE A 14 -15.81 -14.30 -10.15
C ILE A 14 -14.62 -13.83 -9.30
N ILE A 15 -14.01 -14.73 -8.54
CA ILE A 15 -12.85 -14.43 -7.69
C ILE A 15 -11.60 -14.18 -8.53
N MET A 16 -11.41 -14.90 -9.65
CA MET A 16 -10.32 -14.62 -10.58
C MET A 16 -10.39 -13.20 -11.15
N ASN A 17 -11.57 -12.72 -11.51
CA ASN A 17 -11.77 -11.36 -12.00
C ASN A 17 -11.58 -10.33 -10.90
N LEU A 18 -12.06 -10.58 -9.68
CA LEU A 18 -11.77 -9.70 -8.55
C LEU A 18 -10.26 -9.63 -8.25
N ARG A 19 -9.56 -10.75 -8.38
CA ARG A 19 -8.09 -10.84 -8.25
C ARG A 19 -7.36 -10.02 -9.30
N LEU A 20 -7.81 -10.07 -10.56
CA LEU A 20 -7.27 -9.23 -11.63
C LEU A 20 -7.37 -7.75 -11.24
N LEU A 21 -8.55 -7.29 -10.83
CA LEU A 21 -8.78 -5.89 -10.45
C LEU A 21 -7.93 -5.45 -9.25
N THR A 22 -7.89 -6.26 -8.20
CA THR A 22 -7.13 -5.93 -6.97
C THR A 22 -5.62 -5.96 -7.20
N ARG A 23 -5.11 -6.86 -8.06
CA ARG A 23 -3.69 -6.87 -8.46
C ARG A 23 -3.33 -5.71 -9.36
N GLN A 24 -4.21 -5.29 -10.28
CA GLN A 24 -4.00 -4.09 -11.07
C GLN A 24 -3.95 -2.85 -10.17
N ARG A 25 -4.90 -2.72 -9.22
CA ARG A 25 -4.86 -1.67 -8.21
C ARG A 25 -3.54 -1.65 -7.43
N TRP A 26 -3.00 -2.82 -7.06
CA TRP A 26 -1.71 -2.92 -6.40
C TRP A 26 -0.56 -2.39 -7.28
N ALA A 27 -0.59 -2.67 -8.58
CA ALA A 27 0.40 -2.15 -9.53
C ALA A 27 0.32 -0.63 -9.62
N VAL A 28 -0.88 -0.06 -9.79
CA VAL A 28 -1.13 1.39 -9.83
C VAL A 28 -0.66 2.08 -8.54
N VAL A 29 -0.97 1.53 -7.36
CA VAL A 29 -0.46 2.05 -6.08
C VAL A 29 1.07 2.01 -6.00
N SER A 30 1.70 0.99 -6.59
CA SER A 30 3.16 0.89 -6.64
C SER A 30 3.76 1.94 -7.57
N SER A 31 3.13 2.20 -8.72
CA SER A 31 3.49 3.30 -9.62
C SER A 31 3.34 4.65 -8.93
N LEU A 32 2.21 4.90 -8.25
CA LEU A 32 1.97 6.12 -7.49
C LEU A 32 3.10 6.41 -6.48
N ARG A 33 3.50 5.38 -5.71
CA ARG A 33 4.60 5.51 -4.74
C ARG A 33 5.92 5.82 -5.43
N ARG A 34 6.21 5.17 -6.57
CA ARG A 34 7.42 5.42 -7.35
C ARG A 34 7.45 6.87 -7.82
N THR A 35 6.38 7.36 -8.45
CA THR A 35 6.29 8.74 -8.95
C THR A 35 6.45 9.74 -7.82
N LYS A 36 5.79 9.55 -6.67
CA LYS A 36 5.97 10.40 -5.49
C LYS A 36 7.42 10.43 -4.99
N ASN A 37 8.09 9.28 -4.95
CA ASN A 37 9.49 9.21 -4.55
C ASN A 37 10.40 9.89 -5.57
N THR A 38 10.12 9.76 -6.86
CA THR A 38 10.87 10.44 -7.93
C THR A 38 10.71 11.96 -7.80
N ILE A 39 9.48 12.48 -7.64
CA ILE A 39 9.22 13.91 -7.40
C ILE A 39 10.02 14.41 -6.20
N THR A 40 9.96 13.68 -5.08
CA THR A 40 10.70 14.05 -3.86
C THR A 40 12.20 14.11 -4.13
N ARG A 41 12.74 13.11 -4.83
CA ARG A 41 14.15 13.06 -5.22
C ARG A 41 14.56 14.21 -6.13
N THR A 42 13.73 14.56 -7.13
CA THR A 42 13.99 15.70 -8.03
C THR A 42 14.10 17.01 -7.24
N LEU A 43 13.22 17.23 -6.27
CA LEU A 43 13.32 18.40 -5.37
C LEU A 43 14.58 18.34 -4.51
N ASP A 44 14.90 17.16 -3.97
CA ASP A 44 16.08 16.94 -3.15
C ASP A 44 17.40 17.24 -3.89
N GLU A 45 17.49 16.86 -5.17
CA GLU A 45 18.61 17.15 -6.06
C GLU A 45 18.77 18.65 -6.32
N CYS A 46 17.66 19.41 -6.28
CA CYS A 46 17.62 20.87 -6.42
C CYS A 46 17.85 21.63 -5.10
N ASN A 47 18.23 20.93 -4.03
CA ASN A 47 18.34 21.43 -2.66
C ASN A 47 17.01 21.93 -2.04
N ILE A 48 15.85 21.53 -2.58
CA ILE A 48 14.53 21.87 -2.04
C ILE A 48 14.07 20.74 -1.11
N LYS A 49 14.30 20.91 0.19
CA LYS A 49 14.09 19.90 1.25
C LYS A 49 12.71 19.93 1.91
N PHE A 50 11.66 20.25 1.14
CA PHE A 50 10.31 20.45 1.69
C PHE A 50 9.75 19.23 2.45
N SER A 51 10.08 18.01 2.01
CA SER A 51 9.66 16.74 2.61
C SER A 51 10.19 16.54 4.05
N LEU A 52 11.26 17.24 4.45
CA LEU A 52 11.78 17.20 5.83
C LEU A 52 10.92 18.02 6.80
N VAL A 53 10.24 19.06 6.31
CA VAL A 53 9.48 19.99 7.16
C VAL A 53 7.98 19.70 7.10
N ALA A 54 7.45 19.44 5.90
CA ALA A 54 6.05 19.15 5.65
C ALA A 54 5.73 17.68 5.86
N THR A 55 4.67 17.39 6.60
CA THR A 55 4.21 16.01 6.84
C THR A 55 3.69 15.34 5.56
N ASP A 56 3.15 16.11 4.62
CA ASP A 56 2.64 15.62 3.35
C ASP A 56 2.99 16.58 2.21
N LEU A 57 3.96 16.19 1.39
CA LEU A 57 4.38 16.91 0.18
C LEU A 57 3.27 16.96 -0.90
N PHE A 58 2.35 16.00 -0.90
CA PHE A 58 1.34 15.85 -1.95
C PHE A 58 -0.07 16.29 -1.53
N GLY A 59 -0.18 16.82 -0.31
CA GLY A 59 -1.39 17.45 0.22
C GLY A 59 -1.61 18.85 -0.33
N VAL A 60 -2.66 19.54 0.15
CA VAL A 60 -3.09 20.85 -0.39
C VAL A 60 -1.97 21.88 -0.42
N SER A 61 -1.26 22.10 0.70
CA SER A 61 -0.16 23.08 0.75
C SER A 61 1.02 22.67 -0.13
N GLY A 62 1.40 21.39 -0.11
CA GLY A 62 2.52 20.91 -0.92
C GLY A 62 2.23 21.01 -2.42
N ARG A 63 1.01 20.71 -2.86
CA ARG A 63 0.60 20.93 -4.27
C ARG A 63 0.65 22.39 -4.68
N LEU A 64 0.21 23.31 -3.83
CA LEU A 64 0.31 24.75 -4.12
C LEU A 64 1.77 25.19 -4.31
N VAL A 65 2.67 24.71 -3.43
CA VAL A 65 4.11 24.96 -3.55
C VAL A 65 4.66 24.36 -4.84
N LEU A 66 4.35 23.09 -5.15
CA LEU A 66 4.79 22.42 -6.37
C LEU A 66 4.31 23.15 -7.64
N THR A 67 3.05 23.60 -7.66
CA THR A 67 2.51 24.39 -8.78
C THR A 67 3.21 25.74 -8.90
N ALA A 68 3.55 26.41 -7.79
CA ALA A 68 4.28 27.67 -7.83
C ALA A 68 5.71 27.48 -8.35
N LEU A 69 6.40 26.42 -7.92
CA LEU A 69 7.73 26.04 -8.43
C LEU A 69 7.74 25.78 -9.95
N LEU A 70 6.64 25.28 -10.51
CA LEU A 70 6.50 25.10 -11.96
C LEU A 70 6.25 26.39 -12.73
N LYS A 71 5.68 27.43 -12.11
CA LYS A 71 5.30 28.67 -12.80
C LYS A 71 6.41 29.71 -12.80
N GLU A 72 7.21 29.74 -11.75
CA GLU A 72 8.20 30.78 -11.52
C GLU A 72 9.62 30.20 -11.58
N GLN A 73 10.53 30.94 -12.23
CA GLN A 73 11.92 30.50 -12.38
C GLN A 73 12.67 30.49 -11.05
N ALA A 74 12.40 31.48 -10.20
CA ALA A 74 13.02 31.70 -8.90
C ALA A 74 11.99 32.27 -7.92
N PRO A 75 10.98 31.47 -7.50
CA PRO A 75 9.97 31.93 -6.55
C PRO A 75 10.61 32.24 -5.20
N ASP A 76 10.17 33.33 -4.58
CA ASP A 76 10.61 33.70 -3.23
C ASP A 76 10.22 32.59 -2.23
N PRO A 77 11.18 31.98 -1.50
CA PRO A 77 10.90 30.96 -0.50
C PRO A 77 9.90 31.41 0.56
N PHE A 78 9.84 32.71 0.89
CA PHE A 78 8.85 33.24 1.82
C PHE A 78 7.43 33.21 1.25
N LEU A 79 7.25 33.56 -0.03
CA LEU A 79 5.96 33.43 -0.72
C LEU A 79 5.53 31.96 -0.78
N LEU A 80 6.45 31.06 -1.11
CA LEU A 80 6.17 29.62 -1.12
C LEU A 80 5.76 29.09 0.28
N ALA A 81 6.49 29.48 1.32
CA ALA A 81 6.17 29.08 2.70
C ALA A 81 4.79 29.56 3.15
N ASN A 82 4.30 30.69 2.62
CA ASN A 82 2.98 31.22 2.94
C ASN A 82 1.80 30.40 2.36
N PHE A 83 2.05 29.48 1.42
CA PHE A 83 1.05 28.47 1.02
C PHE A 83 0.77 27.43 2.12
N ALA A 84 1.56 27.41 3.20
CA ALA A 84 1.30 26.57 4.36
C ALA A 84 -0.08 26.86 4.97
N LYS A 85 -0.82 25.80 5.27
CA LYS A 85 -2.13 25.83 5.93
C LYS A 85 -2.10 25.12 7.28
N GLY A 86 -2.99 25.55 8.19
CA GLY A 86 -3.18 24.92 9.50
C GLY A 86 -1.90 24.86 10.33
N LYS A 87 -1.60 23.67 10.89
CA LYS A 87 -0.43 23.46 11.77
C LYS A 87 0.92 23.72 11.06
N LEU A 88 0.97 23.59 9.73
CA LEU A 88 2.20 23.78 8.96
C LEU A 88 2.66 25.25 8.97
N ARG A 89 1.75 26.21 9.18
CA ARG A 89 2.10 27.64 9.31
C ARG A 89 3.04 27.93 10.48
N LYS A 90 2.99 27.11 11.54
CA LYS A 90 3.92 27.24 12.67
C LYS A 90 5.37 26.97 12.28
N LYS A 91 5.60 26.33 11.12
CA LYS A 91 6.92 26.00 10.59
C LYS A 91 7.38 26.92 9.45
N ILE A 92 6.74 28.07 9.23
CA ILE A 92 7.11 29.01 8.15
C ILE A 92 8.61 29.32 8.12
N PRO A 93 9.30 29.63 9.25
CA PRO A 93 10.74 29.88 9.21
C PRO A 93 11.54 28.70 8.63
N LEU A 94 11.25 27.48 9.11
CA LEU A 94 11.88 26.25 8.60
C LEU A 94 11.49 25.95 7.14
N LEU A 95 10.29 26.34 6.72
CA LEU A 95 9.86 26.18 5.33
C LEU A 95 10.62 27.11 4.41
N CYS A 96 10.87 28.36 4.80
CA CYS A 96 11.71 29.27 4.00
C CYS A 96 13.10 28.66 3.76
N GLU A 97 13.73 28.13 4.81
CA GLU A 97 15.02 27.44 4.69
C GLU A 97 14.92 26.21 3.76
N ALA A 98 13.92 25.34 3.98
CA ALA A 98 13.75 24.11 3.20
C ALA A 98 13.33 24.35 1.75
N LEU A 99 12.74 25.50 1.43
CA LEU A 99 12.33 25.88 0.08
C LEU A 99 13.40 26.69 -0.65
N THR A 100 14.52 27.00 0.01
CA THR A 100 15.66 27.65 -0.61
C THR A 100 16.45 26.63 -1.44
N GLY A 101 16.40 26.77 -2.76
CA GLY A 101 17.10 25.90 -3.69
C GLY A 101 17.07 26.45 -5.11
N HIS A 102 17.61 25.69 -6.06
CA HIS A 102 17.66 26.08 -7.46
C HIS A 102 17.05 25.00 -8.33
N LEU A 103 15.89 25.31 -8.91
CA LEU A 103 15.19 24.46 -9.86
C LEU A 103 15.48 24.97 -11.28
N SER A 104 16.36 24.26 -12.00
CA SER A 104 16.65 24.58 -13.41
C SER A 104 15.43 24.30 -14.30
N ASP A 105 15.47 24.77 -15.54
CA ASP A 105 14.39 24.55 -16.52
C ASP A 105 14.18 23.06 -16.83
N GLU A 106 15.25 22.29 -16.88
CA GLU A 106 15.19 20.85 -17.13
C GLU A 106 14.53 20.12 -15.95
N HIS A 107 14.89 20.48 -14.72
CA HIS A 107 14.25 19.91 -13.54
C HIS A 107 12.79 20.31 -13.45
N ARG A 108 12.44 21.56 -13.79
CA ARG A 108 11.05 22.05 -13.83
C ARG A 108 10.24 21.30 -14.88
N PHE A 109 10.79 21.08 -16.07
CA PHE A 109 10.15 20.29 -17.13
C PHE A 109 9.87 18.86 -16.66
N ILE A 110 10.88 18.18 -16.12
CA ILE A 110 10.74 16.82 -15.58
C ILE A 110 9.71 16.77 -14.44
N LEU A 111 9.76 17.73 -13.52
CA LEU A 111 8.82 17.84 -12.41
C LEU A 111 7.38 18.02 -12.92
N GLY A 112 7.18 18.79 -13.99
CA GLY A 112 5.90 18.94 -14.67
C GLY A 112 5.35 17.61 -15.17
N LEU A 113 6.14 16.86 -15.94
CA LEU A 113 5.75 15.53 -16.43
C LEU A 113 5.38 14.57 -15.29
N LEU A 114 6.18 14.56 -14.22
CA LEU A 114 5.93 13.69 -13.06
C LEU A 114 4.64 14.06 -12.31
N LEU A 115 4.28 15.35 -12.26
CA LEU A 115 3.05 15.82 -11.61
C LEU A 115 1.81 15.53 -12.47
N ASP A 116 1.94 15.56 -13.78
CA ASP A 116 0.89 15.11 -14.70
C ASP A 116 0.68 13.59 -14.57
N ASP A 117 1.75 12.80 -14.57
CA ASP A 117 1.71 11.35 -14.31
C ASP A 117 1.08 11.04 -12.95
N LEU A 118 1.46 11.78 -11.91
CA LEU A 118 0.90 11.63 -10.57
C LEU A 118 -0.62 11.81 -10.60
N SER A 119 -1.08 12.85 -11.28
CA SER A 119 -2.51 13.16 -11.40
C SER A 119 -3.26 12.09 -12.19
N HIS A 120 -2.66 11.58 -13.27
CA HIS A 120 -3.23 10.49 -14.07
C HIS A 120 -3.37 9.20 -13.25
N ILE A 121 -2.31 8.79 -12.54
CA ILE A 121 -2.29 7.59 -11.70
C ILE A 121 -3.34 7.70 -10.57
N GLU A 122 -3.50 8.89 -9.97
CA GLU A 122 -4.54 9.11 -8.95
C GLU A 122 -5.95 8.93 -9.51
N GLN A 123 -6.21 9.37 -10.74
CA GLN A 123 -7.50 9.13 -11.41
C GLN A 123 -7.72 7.66 -11.76
N GLU A 124 -6.69 6.97 -12.27
CA GLU A 124 -6.77 5.52 -12.54
C GLU A 124 -7.10 4.75 -11.25
N LEU A 125 -6.49 5.14 -10.12
CA LEU A 125 -6.76 4.53 -8.82
C LEU A 125 -8.22 4.74 -8.38
N LEU A 126 -8.78 5.93 -8.58
CA LEU A 126 -10.19 6.22 -8.28
C LEU A 126 -11.14 5.35 -9.13
N LEU A 127 -10.86 5.21 -10.42
CA LEU A 127 -11.64 4.38 -11.34
C LEU A 127 -11.60 2.90 -10.93
N LEU A 128 -10.41 2.39 -10.61
CA LEU A 128 -10.24 1.02 -10.12
C LEU A 128 -10.95 0.79 -8.79
N ASP A 129 -10.86 1.74 -7.85
CA ASP A 129 -11.56 1.65 -6.57
C ASP A 129 -13.07 1.61 -6.75
N ALA A 130 -13.63 2.45 -7.63
CA ALA A 130 -15.05 2.43 -7.95
C ALA A 130 -15.44 1.09 -8.60
N ARG A 131 -14.66 0.61 -9.58
CA ARG A 131 -14.93 -0.65 -10.29
C ARG A 131 -14.88 -1.85 -9.36
N ILE A 132 -13.89 -1.93 -8.47
CA ILE A 132 -13.75 -3.00 -7.48
C ILE A 132 -14.96 -3.01 -6.53
N ASN A 133 -15.34 -1.85 -6.01
CA ASN A 133 -16.48 -1.76 -5.10
C ASN A 133 -17.80 -2.17 -5.78
N ALA A 134 -18.02 -1.72 -7.03
CA ALA A 134 -19.18 -2.13 -7.81
C ALA A 134 -19.17 -3.64 -8.09
N TYR A 135 -18.00 -4.21 -8.44
CA TYR A 135 -17.84 -5.63 -8.71
C TYR A 135 -18.23 -6.50 -7.51
N VAL A 136 -17.76 -6.12 -6.31
CA VAL A 136 -18.10 -6.81 -5.05
C VAL A 136 -19.61 -6.81 -4.80
N SER A 137 -20.29 -5.68 -5.05
CA SER A 137 -21.74 -5.57 -4.86
C SER A 137 -22.53 -6.39 -5.88
N VAL A 138 -22.20 -6.26 -7.18
CA VAL A 138 -22.91 -6.92 -8.28
C VAL A 138 -22.80 -8.45 -8.20
N HIS A 139 -21.65 -8.97 -7.77
CA HIS A 139 -21.41 -10.41 -7.67
C HIS A 139 -21.75 -11.00 -6.29
N GLY A 140 -22.49 -10.28 -5.43
CA GLY A 140 -23.00 -10.84 -4.17
C GLY A 140 -21.92 -11.21 -3.15
N LEU A 141 -20.74 -10.59 -3.21
CA LEU A 141 -19.60 -10.93 -2.36
C LEU A 141 -19.63 -10.24 -0.97
N LEU A 142 -20.64 -9.40 -0.72
CA LEU A 142 -20.80 -8.64 0.52
C LEU A 142 -20.89 -9.50 1.79
N PRO A 143 -21.58 -10.65 1.83
CA PRO A 143 -21.63 -11.49 3.04
C PRO A 143 -20.24 -11.94 3.50
N TRP A 144 -19.42 -12.42 2.57
CA TRP A 144 -18.03 -12.83 2.83
C TRP A 144 -17.15 -11.64 3.26
N LEU A 145 -17.36 -10.49 2.63
CA LEU A 145 -16.67 -9.27 3.02
C LEU A 145 -17.02 -8.84 4.45
N ASN A 146 -18.29 -8.95 4.85
CA ASN A 146 -18.74 -8.61 6.20
C ASN A 146 -18.15 -9.55 7.26
N ILE A 147 -18.01 -10.84 6.95
CA ILE A 147 -17.30 -11.78 7.82
C ILE A 147 -15.85 -11.32 8.02
N LEU A 148 -15.13 -10.99 6.94
CA LEU A 148 -13.75 -10.51 7.05
C LEU A 148 -13.64 -9.18 7.82
N LEU A 149 -14.59 -8.26 7.61
CA LEU A 149 -14.66 -6.97 8.30
C LEU A 149 -14.93 -7.10 9.81
N SER A 150 -15.48 -8.23 10.27
CA SER A 150 -15.65 -8.50 11.70
C SER A 150 -14.33 -8.74 12.43
N ILE A 151 -13.25 -9.05 11.71
CA ILE A 151 -11.93 -9.30 12.27
C ILE A 151 -11.25 -7.96 12.61
N PRO A 152 -10.80 -7.74 13.86
CA PRO A 152 -10.09 -6.53 14.23
C PRO A 152 -8.89 -6.24 13.32
N GLY A 153 -8.74 -4.98 12.91
CA GLY A 153 -7.67 -4.54 12.01
C GLY A 153 -7.95 -4.77 10.52
N VAL A 154 -8.94 -5.60 10.16
CA VAL A 154 -9.34 -5.80 8.77
C VAL A 154 -10.24 -4.65 8.32
N LYS A 155 -9.71 -3.82 7.42
CA LYS A 155 -10.47 -2.76 6.75
C LYS A 155 -10.97 -3.25 5.39
N ARG A 156 -11.93 -2.53 4.81
CA ARG A 156 -12.60 -2.89 3.55
C ARG A 156 -11.63 -3.28 2.43
N LEU A 157 -10.63 -2.47 2.13
CA LEU A 157 -9.65 -2.79 1.08
C LEU A 157 -8.85 -4.08 1.39
N SER A 158 -8.42 -4.26 2.64
CA SER A 158 -7.73 -5.49 3.06
C SER A 158 -8.64 -6.70 2.97
N ALA A 159 -9.91 -6.58 3.37
CA ALA A 159 -10.91 -7.64 3.24
C ALA A 159 -11.13 -8.02 1.77
N ILE A 160 -11.27 -7.04 0.87
CA ILE A 160 -11.40 -7.28 -0.57
C ILE A 160 -10.16 -7.99 -1.12
N ASN A 161 -8.96 -7.54 -0.75
CA ASN A 161 -7.71 -8.17 -1.19
C ASN A 161 -7.56 -9.61 -0.68
N ILE A 162 -7.97 -9.87 0.57
CA ILE A 162 -7.99 -11.21 1.14
C ILE A 162 -8.97 -12.08 0.33
N LEU A 163 -10.21 -11.63 0.18
CA LEU A 163 -11.27 -12.34 -0.55
C LEU A 163 -10.87 -12.64 -2.00
N ALA A 164 -10.23 -11.70 -2.68
CA ALA A 164 -9.76 -11.86 -4.05
C ALA A 164 -8.67 -12.95 -4.19
N GLU A 165 -7.90 -13.20 -3.13
CA GLU A 165 -6.83 -14.19 -3.15
C GLU A 165 -7.30 -15.56 -2.63
N ILE A 166 -8.23 -15.60 -1.67
CA ILE A 166 -8.64 -16.84 -1.00
C ILE A 166 -9.99 -17.40 -1.49
N GLY A 167 -10.82 -16.58 -2.14
CA GLY A 167 -12.16 -16.97 -2.58
C GLY A 167 -13.20 -17.06 -1.45
N THR A 168 -14.38 -17.58 -1.82
CA THR A 168 -15.51 -17.81 -0.91
C THR A 168 -15.51 -19.23 -0.34
N ASP A 169 -14.87 -20.16 -1.05
CA ASP A 169 -14.73 -21.56 -0.66
C ASP A 169 -13.25 -21.93 -0.45
N LEU A 170 -12.98 -22.50 0.72
CA LEU A 170 -11.68 -23.01 1.16
C LEU A 170 -11.61 -24.54 1.22
N SER A 171 -12.64 -25.26 0.74
CA SER A 171 -12.70 -26.73 0.70
C SER A 171 -11.53 -27.40 -0.02
N SER A 172 -10.83 -26.64 -0.88
CA SER A 172 -9.59 -27.07 -1.54
C SER A 172 -8.43 -27.33 -0.56
N PHE A 173 -8.53 -26.86 0.69
CA PHE A 173 -7.55 -27.08 1.74
C PHE A 173 -8.08 -28.13 2.74
N PRO A 174 -7.28 -29.15 3.12
CA PRO A 174 -7.71 -30.17 4.07
C PRO A 174 -8.08 -29.62 5.44
N ASP A 175 -7.31 -28.62 5.93
CA ASP A 175 -7.54 -27.96 7.20
C ASP A 175 -6.95 -26.54 7.20
N THR A 176 -7.14 -25.82 8.31
CA THR A 176 -6.61 -24.46 8.50
C THR A 176 -5.09 -24.39 8.55
N ALA A 177 -4.41 -25.46 8.99
CA ALA A 177 -2.94 -25.52 9.05
C ALA A 177 -2.32 -25.62 7.65
N HIS A 178 -2.95 -26.39 6.75
CA HIS A 178 -2.60 -26.47 5.34
C HIS A 178 -2.81 -25.13 4.65
N PHE A 179 -3.92 -24.44 4.93
CA PHE A 179 -4.16 -23.08 4.44
C PHE A 179 -3.09 -22.10 4.95
N ALA A 180 -2.78 -22.11 6.26
CA ALA A 180 -1.75 -21.25 6.87
C ALA A 180 -0.34 -21.51 6.31
N SER A 181 -0.03 -22.77 6.01
CA SER A 181 1.20 -23.17 5.32
C SER A 181 1.23 -22.67 3.87
N TRP A 182 0.10 -22.73 3.14
CA TRP A 182 -0.01 -22.26 1.76
C TRP A 182 0.21 -20.74 1.62
N ILE A 183 -0.30 -19.95 2.56
CA ILE A 183 -0.05 -18.49 2.62
C ILE A 183 1.36 -18.13 3.15
N ALA A 184 2.15 -19.13 3.54
CA ALA A 184 3.46 -19.02 4.20
C ALA A 184 3.48 -18.10 5.43
N LEU A 185 2.45 -18.20 6.27
CA LEU A 185 2.46 -17.59 7.62
C LEU A 185 3.06 -18.52 8.68
N CYS A 186 3.24 -19.80 8.37
CA CYS A 186 3.93 -20.74 9.26
C CYS A 186 5.43 -20.76 8.94
N PRO A 187 6.33 -20.61 9.94
CA PRO A 187 7.77 -20.82 9.74
C PRO A 187 8.03 -22.26 9.32
N GLY A 188 9.03 -22.47 8.45
CA GLY A 188 9.41 -23.81 8.04
C GLY A 188 10.06 -24.56 9.21
N ASN A 189 9.54 -25.75 9.56
CA ASN A 189 10.21 -26.64 10.50
C ASN A 189 11.36 -27.39 9.79
N ASN A 190 12.55 -26.80 9.79
CA ASN A 190 13.73 -27.32 9.10
C ASN A 190 14.74 -27.87 10.12
N ILE A 191 14.54 -29.12 10.55
CA ILE A 191 15.42 -29.82 11.49
C ILE A 191 16.04 -31.01 10.76
N SER A 192 17.37 -31.12 10.81
CA SER A 192 18.08 -32.31 10.33
C SER A 192 19.10 -32.76 11.37
N ALA A 193 19.09 -34.05 11.71
CA ALA A 193 19.97 -34.64 12.74
C ALA A 193 19.96 -33.84 14.05
N GLY A 194 18.77 -33.40 14.50
CA GLY A 194 18.60 -32.62 15.74
C GLY A 194 19.03 -31.15 15.67
N LYS A 195 19.61 -30.69 14.55
CA LYS A 195 20.02 -29.29 14.37
C LYS A 195 18.98 -28.50 13.59
N ALA A 196 18.59 -27.35 14.14
CA ALA A 196 17.76 -26.37 13.45
C ALA A 196 18.56 -25.72 12.31
N LYS A 197 17.99 -25.72 11.11
CA LYS A 197 18.49 -25.03 9.92
C LYS A 197 17.68 -23.74 9.68
N SER A 198 18.10 -22.95 8.69
CA SER A 198 17.37 -21.74 8.28
C SER A 198 15.88 -22.04 8.04
N ALA A 199 15.04 -21.30 8.76
CA ALA A 199 13.58 -21.35 8.69
C ALA A 199 13.03 -20.12 7.94
N ALA A 200 13.71 -19.73 6.86
CA ALA A 200 13.27 -18.62 6.02
C ALA A 200 11.82 -18.85 5.54
N ILE A 201 11.06 -17.75 5.50
CA ILE A 201 9.66 -17.78 5.05
C ILE A 201 9.60 -18.26 3.60
N ARG A 202 8.68 -19.17 3.31
CA ARG A 202 8.50 -19.72 1.95
C ARG A 202 7.98 -18.65 0.98
N LYS A 203 8.26 -18.85 -0.31
CA LYS A 203 7.60 -18.08 -1.37
C LYS A 203 6.11 -18.42 -1.37
N ALA A 204 5.27 -17.47 -1.00
CA ALA A 204 3.80 -17.56 -1.10
C ALA A 204 3.22 -16.39 -1.88
N ASN A 205 1.89 -16.34 -1.95
CA ASN A 205 1.14 -15.24 -2.52
C ASN A 205 1.50 -13.91 -1.84
N ARG A 206 2.24 -13.05 -2.55
CA ARG A 206 2.75 -11.78 -2.00
C ARG A 206 1.64 -10.77 -1.70
N TYR A 207 0.54 -10.81 -2.44
CA TYR A 207 -0.58 -9.87 -2.29
C TYR A 207 -1.33 -10.16 -1.00
N LEU A 208 -1.70 -11.43 -0.80
CA LEU A 208 -2.36 -11.90 0.42
C LEU A 208 -1.49 -11.69 1.65
N ARG A 209 -0.20 -12.05 1.57
CA ARG A 209 0.73 -11.85 2.69
C ARG A 209 0.87 -10.38 3.07
N SER A 210 1.04 -9.50 2.09
CA SER A 210 1.16 -8.06 2.33
C SER A 210 -0.10 -7.51 3.01
N ALA A 211 -1.30 -7.93 2.54
CA ALA A 211 -2.56 -7.54 3.16
C ALA A 211 -2.66 -8.01 4.62
N LEU A 212 -2.30 -9.27 4.92
CA LEU A 212 -2.36 -9.82 6.27
C LEU A 212 -1.37 -9.15 7.23
N VAL A 213 -0.15 -8.85 6.77
CA VAL A 213 0.85 -8.11 7.57
C VAL A 213 0.35 -6.69 7.89
N GLN A 214 -0.23 -6.00 6.91
CA GLN A 214 -0.81 -4.67 7.12
C GLN A 214 -1.97 -4.69 8.12
N VAL A 215 -2.83 -5.71 8.03
CA VAL A 215 -3.91 -5.94 9.00
C VAL A 215 -3.34 -6.13 10.40
N ALA A 216 -2.32 -6.98 10.55
CA ALA A 216 -1.69 -7.25 11.84
C ALA A 216 -1.09 -5.98 12.46
N TRP A 217 -0.45 -5.12 11.66
CA TRP A 217 0.12 -3.84 12.13
C TRP A 217 -0.96 -2.80 12.47
N ALA A 218 -2.12 -2.86 11.82
CA ALA A 218 -3.23 -1.95 12.08
C ALA A 218 -3.98 -2.28 13.39
N VAL A 219 -3.80 -3.48 13.94
CA VAL A 219 -4.33 -3.85 15.25
C VAL A 219 -3.49 -3.14 16.32
N PRO A 220 -4.09 -2.25 17.15
CA PRO A 220 -3.38 -1.72 18.30
C PRO A 220 -2.95 -2.88 19.20
N ALA A 221 -1.78 -2.81 19.83
CA ALA A 221 -1.37 -3.79 20.84
C ALA A 221 -2.31 -3.74 22.07
N ARG A 222 -3.52 -4.27 21.94
CA ARG A 222 -4.44 -4.47 23.05
C ARG A 222 -4.01 -5.73 23.79
N ARG A 223 -3.88 -5.60 25.11
CA ARG A 223 -3.44 -6.65 26.04
C ARG A 223 -4.41 -7.85 26.07
N THR A 224 -5.62 -7.68 25.55
CA THR A 224 -6.73 -8.64 25.55
C THR A 224 -7.27 -8.86 24.12
N LEU A 225 -6.59 -9.69 23.34
CA LEU A 225 -7.18 -10.24 22.12
C LEU A 225 -7.73 -11.63 22.45
N PRO A 226 -8.95 -11.99 22.02
CA PRO A 226 -9.63 -13.22 22.45
C PRO A 226 -8.91 -14.51 22.00
N TRP A 227 -8.04 -14.45 21.00
CA TRP A 227 -7.20 -15.57 20.53
C TRP A 227 -5.77 -15.56 21.10
N ARG A 228 -5.44 -14.59 21.97
CA ARG A 228 -4.16 -14.61 22.68
C ARG A 228 -4.28 -15.67 23.77
N ILE A 229 -3.86 -16.90 23.45
CA ILE A 229 -3.66 -17.96 24.44
C ILE A 229 -2.61 -17.42 25.40
N THR A 230 -3.04 -16.82 26.51
CA THR A 230 -2.18 -16.64 27.67
C THR A 230 -1.94 -18.06 28.18
N SER A 231 -0.82 -18.65 27.76
CA SER A 231 -0.21 -19.74 28.52
C SER A 231 -0.09 -19.22 29.95
N SER A 232 -1.02 -19.66 30.80
CA SER A 232 -0.93 -19.40 32.24
C SER A 232 0.27 -20.20 32.76
N PRO A 233 1.01 -19.66 33.74
CA PRO A 233 2.27 -20.22 34.21
C PRO A 233 2.14 -21.65 34.74
#